data_AF-A0A1E3YSN0-F1
#
_entry.id   AF-A0A1E3YSN0-F1
#
_cell.length_a   1.000
_cell.length_b   1.000
_cell.length_c   1.000
_cell.angle_alpha   90.00
_cell.angle_beta   90.00
_cell.angle_gamma   90.00
#
_symmetry.space_group_name_H-M   'P 1'
#
loop_
_entity.id
_entity.type
_entity.pdbx_description
1 polymer ?
#
loop_
_entity_poly.entity_id
_entity_poly.type
_entity_poly.pdbx_seq_one_letter_code
_entity_poly.pdbx_strand_id
1 'polypeptide(L)'
;MFYAIPLENRPTWRNPPWMTVLLILVNMLVFWGPQRSEEKAQDRAAAFYVASPLPAIEVPRFVAWLEETGDKHLKEARALQKAGDYRMLLRWMEQEDGFQQRLKSPRFVPPEDPQYTDWKAARTQYEARMPAPFTRKWAQNFEKDAELRPVTWLTATFLHGSTGHLIGNMVFLFLFGFSVELALGRGWYLAFYLIGGLGGSLLAGWAYAGMGSYGLGASGAVSALMGMYAVLYRLRRVRFFYQLFFYFNYVTAPALLLLPAWIANELLQHWLSGKGVAYMAHLGGLVTGASLMALAMLLRKKPMEVPVTQDAAPDDGFDAHVTNAQRLAQGMKFEQALTQWRAAAKLRPQDQAVLSAWFKTASLWPDGEDFHRAARRIFRLHAHDEQTLQFQHASYRTYFEKAKPGARLQPDDMARLSRRFARAQQWGDAEKLFNALHKTAPKHPELGDTLGMLVSALCHAGRREQAAALGPQLKQLAPGSAALRGLA
;
A
#
# COMPACT_ATOMS: atom_id res chain seq x y z
N MET A 1 -11.68 -9.35 15.70
CA MET A 1 -10.95 -8.09 15.44
C MET A 1 -11.06 -7.81 13.94
N PHE A 2 -11.89 -6.84 13.55
CA PHE A 2 -12.14 -6.51 12.15
C PHE A 2 -11.16 -5.40 11.73
N TYR A 3 -10.28 -5.70 10.78
CA TYR A 3 -9.46 -4.69 10.11
C TYR A 3 -9.88 -4.63 8.65
N ALA A 4 -10.21 -3.46 8.13
CA ALA A 4 -10.46 -3.23 6.71
C ALA A 4 -9.34 -2.32 6.18
N ILE A 5 -8.40 -2.88 5.43
CA ILE A 5 -7.25 -2.13 4.92
C ILE A 5 -7.45 -1.84 3.43
N PRO A 6 -7.53 -0.57 2.99
CA PRO A 6 -7.53 -0.22 1.57
C PRO A 6 -6.16 -0.57 0.97
N LEU A 7 -6.15 -1.43 -0.05
CA LEU A 7 -4.93 -1.83 -0.77
C LEU A 7 -4.92 -1.34 -2.22
N GLU A 8 -5.45 -0.15 -2.48
CA GLU A 8 -5.47 0.39 -3.84
C GLU A 8 -4.05 0.76 -4.29
N ASN A 9 -3.31 1.58 -3.56
CA ASN A 9 -2.06 2.10 -4.10
C ASN A 9 -0.84 1.26 -3.67
N ARG A 10 -0.05 0.79 -4.65
CA ARG A 10 1.31 0.27 -4.40
C ARG A 10 2.33 1.41 -4.51
N PRO A 11 3.24 1.60 -3.53
CA PRO A 11 4.33 2.54 -3.65
C PRO A 11 5.15 2.24 -4.90
N THR A 12 5.35 3.24 -5.75
CA THR A 12 6.27 3.15 -6.88
C THR A 12 7.43 4.09 -6.64
N TRP A 13 8.64 3.71 -7.08
CA TRP A 13 9.83 4.56 -7.01
C TRP A 13 9.70 5.88 -7.78
N ARG A 14 8.69 6.00 -8.65
CA ARG A 14 8.42 7.19 -9.45
C ARG A 14 7.75 8.30 -8.64
N ASN A 15 6.94 7.96 -7.63
CA ASN A 15 6.25 8.91 -6.73
C ASN A 15 6.17 8.36 -5.30
N PRO A 16 7.30 8.23 -4.59
CA PRO A 16 7.31 7.77 -3.20
C PRO A 16 6.63 8.78 -2.25
N PRO A 17 5.89 8.33 -1.22
CA PRO A 17 5.23 9.20 -0.25
C PRO A 17 6.21 9.73 0.80
N TRP A 18 7.11 10.61 0.37
CA TRP A 18 8.17 11.13 1.24
C TRP A 18 7.63 11.83 2.48
N MET A 19 6.51 12.55 2.39
CA MET A 19 5.96 13.26 3.54
C MET A 19 5.32 12.29 4.53
N THR A 20 4.61 11.27 4.05
CA THR A 20 4.07 10.20 4.90
C THR A 20 5.19 9.47 5.63
N VAL A 21 6.26 9.12 4.91
CA VAL A 21 7.45 8.48 5.51
C VAL A 21 8.11 9.41 6.54
N LEU A 22 8.26 10.70 6.22
CA LEU A 22 8.83 11.67 7.15
C LEU A 22 8.00 11.79 8.43
N LEU A 23 6.67 11.87 8.32
CA LEU A 23 5.78 11.91 9.49
C LEU A 23 5.92 10.64 10.34
N ILE A 24 6.01 9.47 9.70
CA ILE A 24 6.25 8.20 10.42
C ILE A 24 7.59 8.28 11.19
N LEU A 25 8.65 8.72 10.53
CA LEU A 25 9.97 8.85 11.15
C LEU A 25 9.96 9.84 12.32
N VAL A 26 9.29 10.98 12.20
CA VAL A 26 9.16 11.95 13.29
C VAL A 26 8.45 11.34 14.50
N ASN A 27 7.33 10.63 14.28
CA ASN A 27 6.61 9.95 15.35
C ASN A 27 7.48 8.87 16.03
N MET A 28 8.23 8.10 15.24
CA MET A 28 9.16 7.11 15.76
C MET A 28 10.29 7.76 16.58
N LEU A 29 10.86 8.87 16.12
CA LEU A 29 11.91 9.59 16.83
C LEU A 29 11.44 10.17 18.16
N VAL A 30 10.22 10.75 18.19
CA VAL A 30 9.62 11.28 19.43
C VAL A 30 9.33 10.15 20.42
N PHE A 31 8.77 9.04 19.96
CA PHE A 31 8.41 7.93 20.83
C PHE A 31 9.66 7.19 21.36
N TRP A 32 10.57 6.79 20.48
CA TRP A 32 11.76 6.02 20.87
C TRP A 32 12.88 6.85 21.47
N GLY A 33 12.86 8.17 21.27
CA GLY A 33 13.78 9.11 21.89
C GLY A 33 13.26 9.57 23.26
N PRO A 34 12.69 10.79 23.36
CA PRO A 34 12.36 11.39 24.65
C PRO A 34 11.29 10.62 25.44
N GLN A 35 10.22 10.08 24.83
CA GLN A 35 9.20 9.35 25.59
C GLN A 35 9.76 8.04 26.18
N ARG A 36 10.51 7.26 25.40
CA ARG A 36 11.12 6.03 25.90
C ARG A 36 12.22 6.30 26.92
N SER A 37 12.94 7.41 26.80
CA SER A 37 13.93 7.83 27.80
C SER A 37 13.26 8.22 29.13
N GLU A 38 12.14 8.94 29.08
CA GLU A 38 11.29 9.27 30.23
C GLU A 38 10.78 7.99 30.91
N GLU A 39 10.18 7.07 30.14
CA GLU A 39 9.64 5.80 30.65
C GLU A 39 10.74 4.95 31.33
N LYS A 40 11.91 4.80 30.70
CA LYS A 40 13.05 4.07 31.31
C LYS A 40 13.57 4.74 32.59
N ALA A 41 13.52 6.06 32.69
CA ALA A 41 13.90 6.77 33.90
C ALA A 41 12.85 6.56 35.01
N GLN A 42 11.57 6.62 34.68
CA GLN A 42 10.48 6.27 35.60
C GLN A 42 10.59 4.83 36.09
N ASP A 43 10.88 3.87 35.22
CA ASP A 43 11.08 2.46 35.60
C ASP A 43 12.25 2.30 36.58
N ARG A 44 13.36 3.02 36.37
CA ARG A 44 14.52 3.01 37.29
C ARG A 44 14.17 3.65 38.64
N ALA A 45 13.43 4.76 38.64
CA ALA A 45 12.96 5.39 39.87
C ALA A 45 12.01 4.46 40.64
N ALA A 46 11.07 3.82 39.95
CA ALA A 46 10.14 2.84 40.53
C ALA A 46 10.88 1.60 41.06
N ALA A 47 11.93 1.12 40.38
CA ALA A 47 12.75 0.02 40.90
C ALA A 47 13.47 0.41 42.20
N PHE A 48 14.02 1.64 42.26
CA PHE A 48 14.60 2.18 43.47
C PHE A 48 13.56 2.30 44.59
N TYR A 49 12.37 2.82 44.29
CA TYR A 49 11.27 2.92 45.25
C TYR A 49 10.99 1.57 45.92
N VAL A 50 10.74 0.54 45.12
CA VAL A 50 10.44 -0.82 45.62
C VAL A 50 11.58 -1.42 46.44
N ALA A 51 12.83 -1.11 46.11
CA ALA A 51 14.00 -1.61 46.82
C ALA A 51 14.41 -0.77 48.05
N SER A 52 13.76 0.37 48.27
CA SER A 52 14.07 1.30 49.37
C SER A 52 13.16 1.09 50.59
N PRO A 53 13.38 1.79 51.71
CA PRO A 53 12.44 1.80 52.83
C PRO A 53 11.08 2.45 52.51
N LEU A 54 10.96 3.19 51.39
CA LEU A 54 9.77 3.98 51.07
C LEU A 54 8.45 3.18 51.04
N PRO A 55 8.34 1.98 50.45
CA PRO A 55 7.07 1.27 50.39
C PRO A 55 6.56 0.89 51.78
N ALA A 56 7.46 0.51 52.70
CA ALA A 56 7.10 0.16 54.07
C ALA A 56 6.55 1.37 54.85
N ILE A 57 6.96 2.58 54.47
CA ILE A 57 6.59 3.83 55.16
C ILE A 57 5.37 4.48 54.50
N GLU A 58 5.37 4.61 53.18
CA GLU A 58 4.37 5.38 52.44
C GLU A 58 3.12 4.58 52.09
N VAL A 59 3.22 3.29 51.77
CA VAL A 59 2.06 2.48 51.34
C VAL A 59 1.01 2.32 52.45
N PRO A 60 1.37 2.01 53.72
CA PRO A 60 0.37 1.97 54.79
C PRO A 60 -0.35 3.31 54.97
N ARG A 61 0.38 4.43 54.84
CA ARG A 61 -0.18 5.79 54.92
C ARG A 61 -1.08 6.11 53.72
N PHE A 62 -0.78 5.59 52.53
CA PHE A 62 -1.65 5.69 51.36
C PHE A 62 -2.95 4.89 51.52
N VAL A 63 -2.87 3.65 52.02
CA VAL A 63 -4.05 2.83 52.29
C VAL A 63 -4.93 3.48 53.36
N ALA A 64 -4.32 4.06 54.40
CA ALA A 64 -5.04 4.84 55.41
C ALA A 64 -5.71 6.08 54.79
N TRP A 65 -5.03 6.79 53.89
CA TRP A 65 -5.62 7.91 53.16
C TRP A 65 -6.84 7.48 52.32
N LEU A 66 -6.78 6.36 51.60
CA LEU A 66 -7.92 5.82 50.85
C LEU A 66 -9.10 5.46 51.76
N GLU A 67 -8.82 5.00 52.98
CA GLU A 67 -9.84 4.72 53.99
C GLU A 67 -10.46 6.00 54.55
N GLU A 68 -9.65 7.02 54.84
CA GLU A 68 -10.11 8.34 55.30
C GLU A 68 -10.98 9.05 54.23
N THR A 69 -10.63 8.92 52.95
CA THR A 69 -11.36 9.57 51.85
C THR A 69 -12.53 8.73 51.33
N GLY A 70 -12.70 7.49 51.79
CA GLY A 70 -13.75 6.59 51.33
C GLY A 70 -13.58 6.16 49.87
N ASP A 71 -12.33 6.06 49.38
CA ASP A 71 -12.05 5.73 47.99
C ASP A 71 -12.46 4.29 47.63
N LYS A 72 -13.07 4.14 46.46
CA LYS A 72 -13.58 2.84 45.96
C LYS A 72 -12.48 1.79 45.75
N HIS A 73 -11.24 2.20 45.55
CA HIS A 73 -10.09 1.34 45.31
C HIS A 73 -9.46 0.80 46.60
N LEU A 74 -9.95 1.17 47.79
CA LEU A 74 -9.41 0.73 49.08
C LEU A 74 -9.24 -0.80 49.21
N LYS A 75 -10.26 -1.57 48.79
CA LYS A 75 -10.20 -3.05 48.87
C LYS A 75 -9.08 -3.63 48.01
N GLU A 76 -8.92 -3.09 46.80
CA GLU A 76 -7.89 -3.52 45.86
C GLU A 76 -6.51 -3.07 46.32
N ALA A 77 -6.37 -1.85 46.83
CA ALA A 77 -5.12 -1.35 47.42
C ALA A 77 -4.62 -2.22 48.59
N ARG A 78 -5.53 -2.66 49.48
CA ARG A 78 -5.20 -3.60 50.57
C ARG A 78 -4.73 -4.96 50.05
N ALA A 79 -5.36 -5.47 48.98
CA ALA A 79 -4.96 -6.72 48.36
C ALA A 79 -3.56 -6.62 47.73
N LEU A 80 -3.30 -5.53 46.99
CA LEU A 80 -1.98 -5.25 46.39
C LEU A 80 -0.89 -5.08 47.46
N GLN A 81 -1.21 -4.38 48.57
CA GLN A 81 -0.29 -4.22 49.69
C GLN A 81 0.09 -5.58 50.30
N LYS A 82 -0.89 -6.45 50.52
CA LYS A 82 -0.66 -7.81 51.04
C LYS A 82 0.12 -8.69 50.07
N ALA A 83 -0.09 -8.51 48.77
CA ALA A 83 0.64 -9.23 47.72
C ALA A 83 2.07 -8.69 47.49
N GLY A 84 2.44 -7.56 48.08
CA GLY A 84 3.73 -6.91 47.87
C GLY A 84 3.87 -6.24 46.51
N ASP A 85 2.76 -5.93 45.82
CA ASP A 85 2.77 -5.24 44.52
C ASP A 85 2.92 -3.73 44.69
N TYR A 86 4.08 -3.33 45.18
CA TYR A 86 4.41 -1.92 45.43
C TYR A 86 4.54 -1.10 44.14
N ARG A 87 4.78 -1.73 42.98
CA ARG A 87 4.83 -1.01 41.70
C ARG A 87 3.47 -0.51 41.27
N MET A 88 2.44 -1.34 41.38
CA MET A 88 1.08 -0.92 41.05
C MET A 88 0.61 0.18 42.01
N LEU A 89 0.85 -0.01 43.32
CA LEU A 89 0.50 0.97 44.34
C LEU A 89 1.22 2.32 44.14
N LEU A 90 2.51 2.30 43.78
CA LEU A 90 3.24 3.53 43.46
C LEU A 90 2.57 4.30 42.30
N ARG A 91 2.17 3.60 41.22
CA ARG A 91 1.47 4.25 40.10
C ARG A 91 0.16 4.91 40.52
N TRP A 92 -0.59 4.28 41.43
CA TRP A 92 -1.82 4.85 41.95
C TRP A 92 -1.54 6.06 42.83
N MET A 93 -0.57 5.95 43.74
CA MET A 93 -0.13 7.06 44.58
C MET A 93 0.28 8.27 43.73
N GLU A 94 1.00 8.07 42.63
CA GLU A 94 1.43 9.13 41.70
C GLU A 94 0.31 9.77 40.87
N GLN A 95 -0.86 9.13 40.78
CA GLN A 95 -2.05 9.65 40.09
C GLN A 95 -3.03 10.33 41.05
N GLU A 96 -2.88 10.12 42.35
CA GLU A 96 -3.72 10.73 43.38
C GLU A 96 -3.15 12.08 43.86
N ASP A 97 -3.57 13.17 43.22
CA ASP A 97 -3.08 14.53 43.50
C ASP A 97 -3.23 14.92 44.98
N GLY A 98 -4.35 14.57 45.61
CA GLY A 98 -4.58 14.84 47.04
C GLY A 98 -3.57 14.12 47.94
N PHE A 99 -3.24 12.87 47.62
CA PHE A 99 -2.21 12.14 48.33
C PHE A 99 -0.81 12.70 48.04
N GLN A 100 -0.50 13.07 46.79
CA GLN A 100 0.79 13.70 46.44
C GLN A 100 1.01 15.03 47.17
N GLN A 101 -0.05 15.82 47.38
CA GLN A 101 0.02 17.03 48.21
C GLN A 101 0.30 16.69 49.67
N ARG A 102 -0.39 15.68 50.23
CA ARG A 102 -0.14 15.20 51.60
C ARG A 102 1.29 14.69 51.76
N LEU A 103 1.80 13.92 50.82
CA LEU A 103 3.16 13.35 50.81
C LEU A 103 4.26 14.43 50.88
N LYS A 104 4.02 15.59 50.29
CA LYS A 104 4.93 16.75 50.33
C LYS A 104 4.81 17.58 51.62
N SER A 105 3.79 17.33 52.44
CA SER A 105 3.58 18.05 53.69
C SER A 105 4.65 17.67 54.73
N PRO A 106 5.18 18.62 55.51
CA PRO A 106 6.07 18.33 56.64
C PRO A 106 5.46 17.38 57.68
N ARG A 107 4.12 17.24 57.68
CA ARG A 107 3.38 16.38 58.60
C ARG A 107 3.21 14.93 58.12
N PHE A 108 3.64 14.59 56.90
CA PHE A 108 3.46 13.23 56.36
C PHE A 108 4.27 12.19 57.13
N VAL A 109 5.56 12.46 57.30
CA VAL A 109 6.44 11.81 58.27
C VAL A 109 7.05 12.96 59.09
N PRO A 110 6.59 13.19 60.33
CA PRO A 110 7.10 14.25 61.18
C PRO A 110 8.59 14.03 61.53
N PRO A 111 9.38 15.09 61.79
CA PRO A 111 10.79 14.98 62.21
C PRO A 111 11.02 14.12 63.46
N GLU A 112 10.01 13.96 64.31
CA GLU A 112 10.05 13.17 65.54
C GLU A 112 9.81 11.67 65.30
N ASP A 113 9.36 11.29 64.09
CA ASP A 113 9.15 9.88 63.72
C ASP A 113 10.52 9.17 63.59
N PRO A 114 10.75 8.01 64.24
CA PRO A 114 12.00 7.26 64.11
C PRO A 114 12.36 6.90 62.66
N GLN A 115 11.38 6.85 61.75
CA GLN A 115 11.58 6.55 60.34
C GLN A 115 11.92 7.80 59.50
N TYR A 116 11.91 9.01 60.09
CA TYR A 116 12.05 10.27 59.37
C TYR A 116 13.36 10.37 58.59
N THR A 117 14.49 10.05 59.22
CA THR A 117 15.81 10.18 58.61
C THR A 117 15.94 9.26 57.38
N ASP A 118 15.53 8.00 57.52
CA ASP A 118 15.57 7.00 56.45
C ASP A 118 14.58 7.35 55.33
N TRP A 119 13.36 7.76 55.69
CA TRP A 119 12.36 8.22 54.72
C TRP A 119 12.87 9.43 53.94
N LYS A 120 13.39 10.46 54.62
CA LYS A 120 13.86 11.69 53.98
C LYS A 120 15.02 11.41 53.03
N ALA A 121 16.01 10.62 53.45
CA ALA A 121 17.15 10.24 52.63
C ALA A 121 16.72 9.43 51.39
N ALA A 122 15.87 8.42 51.57
CA ALA A 122 15.36 7.60 50.47
C ALA A 122 14.47 8.41 49.52
N ARG A 123 13.63 9.32 50.04
CA ARG A 123 12.74 10.15 49.24
C ARG A 123 13.50 11.15 48.39
N THR A 124 14.51 11.83 48.96
CA THR A 124 15.40 12.71 48.19
C THR A 124 16.10 11.96 47.07
N GLN A 125 16.55 10.73 47.33
CA GLN A 125 17.13 9.87 46.31
C GLN A 125 16.13 9.42 45.23
N TYR A 126 14.89 9.12 45.60
CA TYR A 126 13.81 8.79 44.67
C TYR A 126 13.51 9.98 43.74
N GLU A 127 13.31 11.17 44.33
CA GLU A 127 12.99 12.39 43.60
C GLU A 127 14.12 12.80 42.64
N ALA A 128 15.39 12.64 43.04
CA ALA A 128 16.54 12.89 42.17
C ALA A 128 16.61 11.94 40.94
N ARG A 129 15.90 10.81 40.96
CA ARG A 129 15.82 9.84 39.85
C ARG A 129 14.63 10.09 38.93
N MET A 130 13.67 10.91 39.34
CA MET A 130 12.49 11.19 38.53
C MET A 130 12.89 12.03 37.30
N PRO A 131 12.47 11.63 36.09
CA PRO A 131 12.75 12.42 34.90
C PRO A 131 11.92 13.69 34.87
N ALA A 132 12.42 14.70 34.14
CA ALA A 132 11.58 15.82 33.74
C ALA A 132 10.40 15.30 32.89
N PRO A 133 9.16 15.72 33.16
CA PRO A 133 8.00 15.20 32.47
C PRO A 133 7.97 15.70 31.03
N PHE A 134 8.31 14.82 30.07
CA PHE A 134 8.31 15.15 28.66
C PHE A 134 6.91 14.94 28.07
N THR A 135 6.32 13.76 28.27
CA THR A 135 5.02 13.40 27.68
C THR A 135 3.92 14.32 28.18
N ARG A 136 3.78 14.51 29.50
CA ARG A 136 2.78 15.43 30.06
C ARG A 136 2.98 16.88 29.64
N LYS A 137 4.24 17.31 29.42
CA LYS A 137 4.56 18.68 28.98
C LYS A 137 4.04 18.98 27.57
N TRP A 138 4.00 17.99 26.69
CA TRP A 138 3.62 18.16 25.29
C TRP A 138 2.26 17.54 24.95
N ALA A 139 1.66 16.79 25.86
CA ALA A 139 0.30 16.27 25.73
C ALA A 139 -0.74 17.36 26.00
N GLN A 140 -1.94 17.17 25.46
CA GLN A 140 -3.07 18.05 25.70
C GLN A 140 -3.67 17.74 27.07
N ASN A 141 -3.70 18.71 27.97
CA ASN A 141 -4.25 18.54 29.32
C ASN A 141 -5.76 18.88 29.32
N PHE A 142 -6.58 17.99 29.88
CA PHE A 142 -8.03 18.15 30.03
C PHE A 142 -8.48 18.34 31.49
N GLU A 143 -7.56 18.62 32.42
CA GLU A 143 -7.89 19.00 33.80
C GLU A 143 -8.73 20.30 33.83
N LYS A 144 -9.55 20.45 34.88
CA LYS A 144 -10.49 21.57 35.03
C LYS A 144 -9.79 22.94 35.04
N ASP A 145 -8.61 22.99 35.64
CA ASP A 145 -7.79 24.20 35.81
C ASP A 145 -6.53 24.16 34.92
N ALA A 146 -6.57 23.36 33.84
CA ALA A 146 -5.44 23.24 32.92
C ALA A 146 -5.10 24.58 32.26
N GLU A 147 -3.80 24.92 32.26
CA GLU A 147 -3.31 26.10 31.53
C GLU A 147 -3.58 25.96 30.03
N LEU A 148 -4.13 27.01 29.41
CA LEU A 148 -4.35 27.05 27.97
C LEU A 148 -3.01 27.10 27.22
N ARG A 149 -2.60 25.96 26.65
CA ARG A 149 -1.34 25.83 25.91
C ARG A 149 -1.60 25.37 24.48
N PRO A 150 -1.97 26.26 23.53
CA PRO A 150 -2.37 25.87 22.17
C PRO A 150 -1.33 25.05 21.41
N VAL A 151 -0.04 25.19 21.73
CA VAL A 151 1.04 24.37 21.16
C VAL A 151 0.86 22.87 21.42
N THR A 152 0.20 22.49 22.53
CA THR A 152 -0.06 21.07 22.87
C THR A 152 -1.13 20.45 21.95
N TRP A 153 -1.98 21.26 21.33
CA TRP A 153 -2.97 20.77 20.37
C TRP A 153 -2.34 20.27 19.07
N LEU A 154 -1.14 20.76 18.74
CA LEU A 154 -0.34 20.22 17.63
C LEU A 154 0.64 19.16 18.11
N THR A 155 1.39 19.44 19.19
CA THR A 155 2.46 18.54 19.64
C THR A 155 1.95 17.21 20.19
N ALA A 156 0.73 17.15 20.76
CA ALA A 156 0.14 15.89 21.20
C ALA A 156 -0.13 14.91 20.06
N THR A 157 -0.25 15.40 18.82
CA THR A 157 -0.39 14.56 17.61
C THR A 157 0.84 13.68 17.36
N PHE A 158 1.99 14.01 17.97
CA PHE A 158 3.24 13.26 17.77
C PHE A 158 3.63 12.35 18.94
N LEU A 159 2.83 12.35 20.01
CA LEU A 159 3.06 11.55 21.22
C LEU A 159 2.25 10.27 21.18
N HIS A 160 2.77 9.19 21.78
CA HIS A 160 2.05 7.92 21.87
C HIS A 160 2.15 7.32 23.27
N GLY A 161 1.06 6.66 23.70
CA GLY A 161 0.96 6.09 25.05
C GLY A 161 1.51 4.66 25.18
N SER A 162 1.74 3.98 24.05
CA SER A 162 2.30 2.62 24.02
C SER A 162 2.87 2.29 22.65
N THR A 163 3.70 1.25 22.58
CA THR A 163 4.24 0.74 21.31
C THR A 163 3.13 0.26 20.37
N GLY A 164 2.10 -0.39 20.89
CA GLY A 164 0.94 -0.83 20.10
C GLY A 164 0.16 0.36 19.52
N HIS A 165 -0.02 1.43 20.30
CA HIS A 165 -0.66 2.66 19.83
C HIS A 165 0.16 3.32 18.70
N LEU A 166 1.48 3.40 18.83
CA LEU A 166 2.36 3.89 17.77
C LEU A 166 2.23 3.05 16.50
N ILE A 167 2.43 1.74 16.58
CA ILE A 167 2.40 0.85 15.41
C ILE A 167 1.04 0.96 14.69
N GLY A 168 -0.06 0.94 15.45
CA GLY A 168 -1.40 1.13 14.91
C GLY A 168 -1.50 2.42 14.10
N ASN A 169 -1.13 3.56 14.69
CA ASN A 169 -1.16 4.84 13.98
C ASN A 169 -0.27 4.86 12.74
N MET A 170 0.94 4.28 12.79
CA MET A 170 1.86 4.31 11.65
C MET A 170 1.34 3.46 10.47
N VAL A 171 0.69 2.32 10.75
CA VAL A 171 0.06 1.50 9.71
C VAL A 171 -1.03 2.29 9.00
N PHE A 172 -1.95 2.89 9.75
CA PHE A 172 -3.04 3.69 9.16
C PHE A 172 -2.52 4.95 8.47
N LEU A 173 -1.54 5.65 9.07
CA LEU A 173 -0.86 6.79 8.47
C LEU A 173 -0.26 6.41 7.12
N PHE A 174 0.41 5.26 7.01
CA PHE A 174 0.96 4.81 5.74
C PHE A 174 -0.12 4.53 4.69
N LEU A 175 -1.15 3.76 5.07
CA LEU A 175 -2.22 3.32 4.16
C LEU A 175 -3.01 4.49 3.57
N PHE A 176 -3.50 5.38 4.44
CA PHE A 176 -4.30 6.53 4.02
C PHE A 176 -3.42 7.68 3.53
N GLY A 177 -2.30 7.92 4.21
CA GLY A 177 -1.38 9.01 3.91
C GLY A 177 -0.79 8.90 2.52
N PHE A 178 -0.38 7.71 2.08
CA PHE A 178 0.15 7.52 0.73
C PHE A 178 -0.81 8.00 -0.36
N SER A 179 -2.06 7.55 -0.28
CA SER A 179 -3.09 7.84 -1.28
C SER A 179 -3.46 9.33 -1.29
N VAL A 180 -3.57 9.94 -0.10
CA VAL A 180 -3.90 11.36 0.03
C VAL A 180 -2.70 12.24 -0.39
N GLU A 181 -1.47 11.86 -0.07
CA GLU A 181 -0.24 12.56 -0.47
C GLU A 181 -0.07 12.58 -1.99
N LEU A 182 -0.35 11.47 -2.67
CA LEU A 182 -0.32 11.41 -4.13
C LEU A 182 -1.33 12.37 -4.77
N ALA A 183 -2.53 12.51 -4.19
CA ALA A 183 -3.59 13.37 -4.74
C ALA A 183 -3.36 14.87 -4.48
N LEU A 184 -2.89 15.22 -3.27
CA LEU A 184 -2.70 16.60 -2.83
C LEU A 184 -1.30 17.14 -3.14
N GLY A 185 -0.30 16.27 -3.22
CA GLY A 185 1.11 16.64 -3.17
C GLY A 185 1.58 16.95 -1.74
N ARG A 186 2.90 16.84 -1.54
CA ARG A 186 3.57 16.88 -0.22
C ARG A 186 3.19 18.07 0.69
N GLY A 187 3.06 19.27 0.13
CA GLY A 187 2.85 20.50 0.91
C GLY A 187 1.43 20.59 1.47
N TRP A 188 0.42 20.44 0.60
CA TRP A 188 -0.98 20.43 1.01
C TRP A 188 -1.31 19.23 1.89
N TYR A 189 -0.71 18.07 1.62
CA TYR A 189 -0.81 16.90 2.48
C TYR A 189 -0.35 17.19 3.91
N LEU A 190 0.85 17.78 4.09
CA LEU A 190 1.35 18.13 5.42
C LEU A 190 0.43 19.14 6.12
N ALA A 191 0.01 20.20 5.41
CA ALA A 191 -0.88 21.21 5.98
C ALA A 191 -2.20 20.58 6.44
N PHE A 192 -2.80 19.73 5.62
CA PHE A 192 -4.08 19.08 5.91
C PHE A 192 -3.96 18.06 7.05
N TYR A 193 -2.83 17.33 7.13
CA TYR A 193 -2.53 16.45 8.25
C TYR A 193 -2.48 17.23 9.58
N LEU A 194 -1.76 18.34 9.62
CA LEU A 194 -1.62 19.16 10.83
C LEU A 194 -2.93 19.84 11.23
N ILE A 195 -3.68 20.40 10.27
CA ILE A 195 -5.00 21.00 10.53
C ILE A 195 -6.00 19.94 10.98
N GLY A 196 -5.94 18.73 10.42
CA GLY A 196 -6.72 17.59 10.85
C GLY A 196 -6.45 17.19 12.31
N GLY A 197 -5.17 17.09 12.68
CA GLY A 197 -4.76 16.88 14.08
C GLY A 197 -5.28 17.97 15.02
N LEU A 198 -5.14 19.24 14.62
CA LEU A 198 -5.66 20.38 15.36
C LEU A 198 -7.19 20.32 15.53
N GLY A 199 -7.93 19.98 14.48
CA GLY A 199 -9.39 19.79 14.53
C GLY A 199 -9.80 18.67 15.49
N GLY A 200 -9.03 17.57 15.52
CA GLY A 200 -9.19 16.52 16.52
C GLY A 200 -8.95 17.01 17.95
N SER A 201 -7.83 17.69 18.19
CA SER A 201 -7.51 18.26 19.50
C SER A 201 -8.53 19.30 19.98
N LEU A 202 -9.07 20.12 19.08
CA LEU A 202 -10.11 21.09 19.41
C LEU A 202 -11.40 20.40 19.89
N LEU A 203 -11.88 19.39 19.15
CA LEU A 203 -13.10 18.69 19.53
C LEU A 203 -12.91 17.86 20.81
N ALA A 204 -11.75 17.22 20.97
CA ALA A 204 -11.39 16.52 22.20
C ALA A 204 -11.29 17.48 23.40
N GLY A 205 -10.66 18.64 23.21
CA GLY A 205 -10.55 19.68 24.24
C GLY A 205 -11.91 20.17 24.71
N TRP A 206 -12.84 20.39 23.79
CA TRP A 206 -14.21 20.75 24.13
C TRP A 206 -14.95 19.63 24.86
N ALA A 207 -14.85 18.38 24.37
CA ALA A 207 -15.64 17.27 24.89
C ALA A 207 -15.13 16.71 26.22
N TYR A 208 -13.81 16.77 26.48
CA TYR A 208 -13.18 16.21 27.66
C TYR A 208 -12.76 17.26 28.69
N ALA A 209 -13.07 18.54 28.47
CA ALA A 209 -12.77 19.62 29.41
C ALA A 209 -13.23 19.28 30.84
N GLY A 210 -12.31 19.32 31.79
CA GLY A 210 -12.58 19.04 33.20
C GLY A 210 -12.61 17.55 33.58
N MET A 211 -12.33 16.63 32.66
CA MET A 211 -12.33 15.18 32.96
C MET A 211 -11.01 14.65 33.54
N GLY A 212 -9.98 15.48 33.72
CA GLY A 212 -8.76 15.13 34.47
C GLY A 212 -7.87 14.10 33.76
N SER A 213 -7.72 14.20 32.44
CA SER A 213 -6.90 13.26 31.65
C SER A 213 -6.06 13.98 30.59
N TYR A 214 -5.14 13.25 29.96
CA TYR A 214 -4.28 13.78 28.89
C TYR A 214 -4.65 13.16 27.54
N GLY A 215 -4.78 14.01 26.53
CA GLY A 215 -4.95 13.62 25.13
C GLY A 215 -3.60 13.58 24.41
N LEU A 216 -3.32 12.47 23.74
CA LEU A 216 -2.15 12.28 22.89
C LEU A 216 -2.40 11.18 21.85
N GLY A 217 -1.72 11.29 20.71
CA GLY A 217 -1.81 10.33 19.61
C GLY A 217 -1.93 10.98 18.24
N ALA A 218 -1.28 10.39 17.24
CA ALA A 218 -1.45 10.76 15.84
C ALA A 218 -2.86 10.45 15.29
N SER A 219 -3.68 9.73 16.06
CA SER A 219 -4.94 9.16 15.60
C SER A 219 -5.95 10.19 15.11
N GLY A 220 -6.02 11.39 15.71
CA GLY A 220 -6.88 12.47 15.20
C GLY A 220 -6.48 12.92 13.78
N ALA A 221 -5.19 13.12 13.53
CA ALA A 221 -4.68 13.47 12.20
C ALA A 221 -4.85 12.31 11.20
N VAL A 222 -4.65 11.07 11.64
CA VAL A 222 -4.91 9.87 10.84
C VAL A 222 -6.40 9.75 10.49
N SER A 223 -7.32 10.00 11.43
CA SER A 223 -8.76 10.05 11.16
C SER A 223 -9.11 11.15 10.16
N ALA A 224 -8.39 12.28 10.18
CA ALA A 224 -8.53 13.30 9.14
C ALA A 224 -8.14 12.76 7.75
N LEU A 225 -7.03 12.02 7.65
CA LEU A 225 -6.64 11.36 6.39
C LEU A 225 -7.68 10.34 5.94
N MET A 226 -8.34 9.62 6.86
CA MET A 226 -9.44 8.71 6.53
C MET A 226 -10.65 9.47 5.98
N GLY A 227 -11.02 10.60 6.59
CA GLY A 227 -12.07 11.50 6.09
C GLY A 227 -11.75 12.04 4.69
N MET A 228 -10.51 12.48 4.49
CA MET A 228 -10.00 12.92 3.19
C MET A 228 -10.05 11.79 2.16
N TYR A 229 -9.60 10.58 2.51
CA TYR A 229 -9.61 9.42 1.63
C TYR A 229 -11.04 9.09 1.18
N ALA A 230 -12.00 9.05 2.09
CA ALA A 230 -13.37 8.72 1.73
C ALA A 230 -14.01 9.78 0.82
N VAL A 231 -13.71 11.07 1.03
CA VAL A 231 -14.16 12.15 0.14
C VAL A 231 -13.46 12.08 -1.22
N LEU A 232 -12.18 11.72 -1.25
CA LEU A 232 -11.39 11.58 -2.48
C LEU A 232 -11.91 10.42 -3.34
N TYR A 233 -12.16 9.25 -2.73
CA TYR A 233 -12.58 8.03 -3.42
C TYR A 233 -14.11 7.91 -3.59
N ARG A 234 -14.93 8.63 -2.79
CA ARG A 234 -16.40 8.67 -2.89
C ARG A 234 -17.02 7.26 -2.97
N LEU A 235 -17.81 7.02 -4.03
CA LEU A 235 -18.49 5.75 -4.30
C LEU A 235 -17.60 4.71 -5.01
N ARG A 236 -16.29 5.00 -5.20
CA ARG A 236 -15.38 4.04 -5.82
C ARG A 236 -15.22 2.81 -4.94
N ARG A 237 -15.27 1.66 -5.60
CA ARG A 237 -15.17 0.34 -5.02
C ARG A 237 -13.72 0.00 -4.75
N VAL A 238 -13.33 0.05 -3.48
CA VAL A 238 -11.97 -0.22 -3.02
C VAL A 238 -11.92 -1.64 -2.46
N ARG A 239 -10.80 -2.33 -2.67
CA ARG A 239 -10.55 -3.65 -2.06
C ARG A 239 -10.10 -3.49 -0.62
N PHE A 240 -10.82 -4.14 0.27
CA PHE A 240 -10.53 -4.23 1.69
C PHE A 240 -10.15 -5.64 2.05
N PHE A 241 -8.96 -5.79 2.61
CA PHE A 241 -8.62 -7.01 3.33
C PHE A 241 -9.40 -7.03 4.63
N TYR A 242 -10.07 -8.14 4.97
CA TYR A 242 -10.68 -8.37 6.27
C TYR A 242 -10.23 -9.69 6.90
N GLN A 243 -10.13 -9.66 8.23
CA GLN A 243 -9.87 -10.83 9.06
C GLN A 243 -11.09 -11.16 9.92
N LEU A 244 -11.59 -12.38 9.80
CA LEU A 244 -12.61 -12.93 10.70
C LEU A 244 -12.09 -14.23 11.32
N PHE A 245 -11.65 -14.17 12.57
CA PHE A 245 -11.00 -15.28 13.30
C PHE A 245 -9.77 -15.85 12.58
N PHE A 246 -9.92 -16.94 11.83
CA PHE A 246 -8.88 -17.59 11.01
C PHE A 246 -9.14 -17.47 9.51
N TYR A 247 -10.20 -16.74 9.12
CA TYR A 247 -10.59 -16.54 7.74
C TYR A 247 -10.08 -15.19 7.23
N PHE A 248 -9.25 -15.26 6.19
CA PHE A 248 -8.60 -14.13 5.52
C PHE A 248 -9.25 -13.96 4.15
N ASN A 249 -9.89 -12.82 3.89
CA ASN A 249 -10.48 -12.60 2.57
C ASN A 249 -10.54 -11.10 2.21
N TYR A 250 -10.94 -10.81 0.98
CA TYR A 250 -11.13 -9.45 0.48
C TYR A 250 -12.61 -9.16 0.24
N VAL A 251 -13.04 -7.96 0.56
CA VAL A 251 -14.34 -7.41 0.16
C VAL A 251 -14.13 -6.13 -0.63
N THR A 252 -14.89 -5.96 -1.70
CA THR A 252 -14.88 -4.72 -2.47
C THR A 252 -16.10 -3.90 -2.10
N ALA A 253 -15.88 -2.74 -1.49
CA ALA A 253 -16.96 -1.85 -1.05
C ALA A 253 -16.65 -0.39 -1.42
N PRO A 254 -17.66 0.48 -1.55
CA PRO A 254 -17.44 1.92 -1.64
C PRO A 254 -16.63 2.43 -0.45
N ALA A 255 -15.58 3.22 -0.69
CA ALA A 255 -14.75 3.81 0.38
C ALA A 255 -15.60 4.59 1.40
N LEU A 256 -16.66 5.25 0.93
CA LEU A 256 -17.58 6.01 1.77
C LEU A 256 -18.35 5.13 2.78
N LEU A 257 -18.56 3.84 2.52
CA LEU A 257 -19.28 2.94 3.45
C LEU A 257 -18.40 2.49 4.64
N LEU A 258 -17.08 2.62 4.54
CA LEU A 258 -16.18 2.29 5.64
C LEU A 258 -16.11 3.32 6.72
N LEU A 259 -16.31 4.59 6.39
CA LEU A 259 -16.36 5.64 7.40
C LEU A 259 -17.46 5.35 8.44
N PRO A 260 -18.73 5.11 8.05
CA PRO A 260 -19.78 4.74 8.99
C PRO A 260 -19.50 3.43 9.74
N ALA A 261 -18.99 2.40 9.05
CA ALA A 261 -18.71 1.10 9.69
C ALA A 261 -17.59 1.19 10.73
N TRP A 262 -16.53 1.95 10.43
CA TRP A 262 -15.42 2.20 11.35
C TRP A 262 -15.85 3.07 12.53
N ILE A 263 -16.58 4.17 12.27
CA ILE A 263 -17.16 5.03 13.31
C ILE A 263 -18.12 4.24 14.22
N ALA A 264 -18.98 3.39 13.66
CA ALA A 264 -19.92 2.57 14.43
C ALA A 264 -19.17 1.57 15.33
N ASN A 265 -18.12 0.93 14.81
CA ASN A 265 -17.28 0.03 15.59
C ASN A 265 -16.49 0.75 16.70
N GLU A 266 -16.00 1.96 16.42
CA GLU A 266 -15.38 2.84 17.42
C GLU A 266 -16.38 3.21 18.52
N LEU A 267 -17.57 3.69 18.15
CA LEU A 267 -18.61 4.09 19.10
C LEU A 267 -19.11 2.91 19.95
N LEU A 268 -19.22 1.72 19.36
CA LEU A 268 -19.54 0.49 20.09
C LEU A 268 -18.43 0.13 21.08
N GLN A 269 -17.15 0.23 20.68
CA GLN A 269 -16.02 0.00 21.59
C GLN A 269 -15.96 1.03 22.72
N HIS A 270 -16.35 2.28 22.47
CA HIS A 270 -16.45 3.32 23.51
C HIS A 270 -17.44 2.91 24.60
N TRP A 271 -18.61 2.47 24.17
CA TRP A 271 -19.71 2.07 25.06
C TRP A 271 -19.38 0.82 25.87
N LEU A 272 -18.61 -0.11 25.28
CA LEU A 272 -18.23 -1.38 25.91
C LEU A 272 -16.96 -1.29 26.78
N SER A 273 -16.00 -0.43 26.45
CA SER A 273 -14.64 -0.48 27.03
C SER A 273 -14.32 0.68 27.97
N GLY A 274 -15.07 1.79 27.91
CA GLY A 274 -15.13 2.84 28.92
C GLY A 274 -13.86 3.64 29.26
N LYS A 275 -12.65 3.28 28.81
CA LYS A 275 -11.41 3.99 29.16
C LYS A 275 -10.35 3.95 28.05
N GLY A 276 -9.71 5.10 27.78
CA GLY A 276 -8.39 5.18 27.14
C GLY A 276 -8.31 5.61 25.68
N VAL A 277 -9.43 5.78 24.96
CA VAL A 277 -9.45 6.24 23.56
C VAL A 277 -10.23 7.54 23.44
N ALA A 278 -9.59 8.58 22.89
CA ALA A 278 -10.18 9.89 22.69
C ALA A 278 -11.05 9.92 21.41
N TYR A 279 -12.21 9.27 21.44
CA TYR A 279 -13.15 9.19 20.31
C TYR A 279 -13.49 10.56 19.69
N MET A 280 -13.58 11.59 20.52
CA MET A 280 -13.85 12.96 20.05
C MET A 280 -12.68 13.54 19.25
N ALA A 281 -11.44 13.11 19.51
CA ALA A 281 -10.31 13.46 18.66
C ALA A 281 -10.42 12.84 17.27
N HIS A 282 -10.85 11.56 17.20
CA HIS A 282 -11.07 10.87 15.92
C HIS A 282 -12.18 11.54 15.11
N LEU A 283 -13.32 11.81 15.75
CA LEU A 283 -14.45 12.49 15.11
C LEU A 283 -14.06 13.88 14.59
N GLY A 284 -13.38 14.67 15.42
CA GLY A 284 -12.96 16.03 15.07
C GLY A 284 -11.98 16.05 13.91
N GLY A 285 -11.02 15.11 13.92
CA GLY A 285 -10.09 14.93 12.81
C GLY A 285 -10.81 14.51 11.52
N LEU A 286 -11.68 13.51 11.59
CA LEU A 286 -12.42 12.96 10.45
C LEU A 286 -13.30 14.01 9.76
N VAL A 287 -14.08 14.77 10.53
CA VAL A 287 -14.92 15.85 10.00
C VAL A 287 -14.04 16.93 9.37
N THR A 288 -12.99 17.35 10.07
CA THR A 288 -12.05 18.37 9.57
C THR A 288 -11.41 17.95 8.26
N GLY A 289 -10.89 16.72 8.18
CA GLY A 289 -10.27 16.17 6.98
C GLY A 289 -11.25 16.04 5.82
N ALA A 290 -12.46 15.53 6.07
CA ALA A 290 -13.50 15.44 5.06
C ALA A 290 -13.87 16.82 4.49
N SER A 291 -14.07 17.82 5.36
CA SER A 291 -14.35 19.20 4.96
C SER A 291 -13.20 19.83 4.18
N LEU A 292 -11.95 19.64 4.60
CA LEU A 292 -10.77 20.15 3.91
C LEU A 292 -10.65 19.54 2.50
N MET A 293 -10.83 18.22 2.37
CA MET A 293 -10.78 17.56 1.06
C MET A 293 -11.92 18.04 0.15
N ALA A 294 -13.14 18.15 0.68
CA ALA A 294 -14.29 18.62 -0.08
C ALA A 294 -14.07 20.06 -0.58
N LEU A 295 -13.56 20.94 0.28
CA LEU A 295 -13.23 22.31 -0.07
C LEU A 295 -12.11 22.37 -1.12
N ALA A 296 -11.05 21.57 -0.95
CA ALA A 296 -9.96 21.50 -1.93
C ALA A 296 -10.44 21.02 -3.30
N MET A 297 -11.34 20.04 -3.34
CA MET A 297 -11.95 19.57 -4.60
C MET A 297 -12.85 20.62 -5.23
N LEU A 298 -13.60 21.39 -4.44
CA LEU A 298 -14.50 22.43 -4.93
C LEU A 298 -13.74 23.63 -5.51
N LEU A 299 -12.65 24.05 -4.86
CA LEU A 299 -11.88 25.23 -5.24
C LEU A 299 -10.85 24.98 -6.36
N ARG A 300 -10.48 23.72 -6.63
CA ARG A 300 -9.48 23.39 -7.66
C ARG A 300 -10.08 23.50 -9.07
N LYS A 301 -9.43 24.31 -9.93
CA LYS A 301 -9.78 24.44 -11.36
C LYS A 301 -9.56 23.16 -12.18
N LYS A 302 -8.57 22.35 -11.81
CA LYS A 302 -8.32 21.03 -12.43
C LYS A 302 -8.83 19.94 -11.49
N PRO A 303 -9.57 18.93 -11.99
CA PRO A 303 -10.00 17.81 -11.17
C PRO A 303 -8.80 17.16 -10.48
N MET A 304 -8.95 16.81 -9.20
CA MET A 304 -7.94 16.03 -8.52
C MET A 304 -7.82 14.67 -9.18
N GLU A 305 -6.61 14.31 -9.61
CA GLU A 305 -6.30 12.95 -9.99
C GLU A 305 -6.43 12.08 -8.75
N VAL A 306 -7.47 11.26 -8.72
CA VAL A 306 -7.59 10.22 -7.71
C VAL A 306 -6.56 9.16 -8.09
N PRO A 307 -5.59 8.85 -7.22
CA PRO A 307 -4.64 7.78 -7.48
C PRO A 307 -5.42 6.47 -7.58
N VAL A 308 -5.52 5.96 -8.81
CA VAL A 308 -6.02 4.63 -9.08
C VAL A 308 -4.78 3.88 -9.54
N THR A 309 -4.37 2.84 -8.81
CA THR A 309 -3.69 1.76 -9.53
C THR A 309 -4.64 1.37 -10.64
N GLN A 310 -4.23 1.62 -11.89
CA GLN A 310 -4.91 1.14 -13.09
C GLN A 310 -5.63 -0.14 -12.73
N ASP A 311 -6.96 -0.13 -12.86
CA ASP A 311 -7.81 -1.27 -12.57
C ASP A 311 -7.01 -2.51 -12.94
N ALA A 312 -6.62 -3.32 -11.95
CA ALA A 312 -6.29 -4.68 -12.26
C ALA A 312 -7.57 -5.15 -12.94
N ALA A 313 -7.51 -5.25 -14.27
CA ALA A 313 -8.62 -5.70 -15.08
C ALA A 313 -9.22 -6.87 -14.32
N PRO A 314 -10.56 -6.90 -14.12
CA PRO A 314 -11.20 -7.94 -13.31
C PRO A 314 -10.54 -9.25 -13.64
N ASP A 315 -9.92 -9.91 -12.64
CA ASP A 315 -9.05 -11.08 -12.83
C ASP A 315 -9.74 -12.04 -13.79
N ASP A 316 -9.38 -11.94 -15.06
CA ASP A 316 -10.00 -12.66 -16.16
C ASP A 316 -9.51 -14.11 -16.16
N GLY A 317 -8.76 -14.48 -15.11
CA GLY A 317 -8.06 -15.73 -14.96
C GLY A 317 -6.74 -15.75 -15.72
N PHE A 318 -6.28 -14.66 -16.34
CA PHE A 318 -5.06 -14.68 -17.15
C PHE A 318 -3.84 -15.17 -16.36
N ASP A 319 -3.55 -14.55 -15.21
CA ASP A 319 -2.40 -14.92 -14.39
C ASP A 319 -2.54 -16.34 -13.81
N ALA A 320 -3.78 -16.76 -13.49
CA ALA A 320 -4.08 -18.10 -13.04
C ALA A 320 -3.82 -19.15 -14.14
N HIS A 321 -4.22 -18.87 -15.38
CA HIS A 321 -3.95 -19.73 -16.53
C HIS A 321 -2.45 -19.82 -16.81
N VAL A 322 -1.72 -18.70 -16.80
CA VAL A 322 -0.26 -18.69 -17.00
C VAL A 322 0.46 -19.49 -15.91
N THR A 323 0.13 -19.26 -14.64
CA THR A 323 0.73 -19.95 -13.50
C THR A 323 0.45 -21.46 -13.55
N ASN A 324 -0.80 -21.84 -13.84
CA ASN A 324 -1.15 -23.25 -13.99
C ASN A 324 -0.45 -23.91 -15.18
N ALA A 325 -0.34 -23.22 -16.32
CA ALA A 325 0.36 -23.73 -17.48
C ALA A 325 1.84 -24.00 -17.18
N GLN A 326 2.52 -23.06 -16.50
CA GLN A 326 3.91 -23.20 -16.08
C GLN A 326 4.10 -24.37 -15.10
N ARG A 327 3.25 -24.45 -14.07
CA ARG A 327 3.29 -25.56 -13.09
C ARG A 327 3.08 -26.93 -13.75
N LEU A 328 2.10 -27.02 -14.67
CA LEU A 328 1.83 -28.25 -15.41
C LEU A 328 2.99 -28.63 -16.32
N ALA A 329 3.61 -27.66 -17.01
CA ALA A 329 4.78 -27.89 -17.85
C ALA A 329 6.00 -28.34 -17.03
N GLN A 330 6.25 -27.74 -15.86
CA GLN A 330 7.30 -28.17 -14.92
C GLN A 330 7.06 -29.59 -14.40
N GLY A 331 5.80 -29.95 -14.16
CA GLY A 331 5.40 -31.31 -13.82
C GLY A 331 5.33 -32.28 -15.01
N MET A 332 5.84 -31.91 -16.19
CA MET A 332 5.81 -32.69 -17.43
C MET A 332 4.40 -33.06 -17.93
N LYS A 333 3.35 -32.37 -17.46
CA LYS A 333 1.94 -32.52 -17.87
C LYS A 333 1.60 -31.59 -19.02
N PHE A 334 2.28 -31.75 -20.15
CA PHE A 334 2.25 -30.79 -21.26
C PHE A 334 0.88 -30.64 -21.93
N GLU A 335 0.10 -31.71 -22.12
CA GLU A 335 -1.26 -31.60 -22.72
C GLU A 335 -2.20 -30.73 -21.89
N GLN A 336 -2.14 -30.86 -20.56
CA GLN A 336 -2.89 -30.01 -19.64
C GLN A 336 -2.36 -28.57 -19.69
N ALA A 337 -1.04 -28.40 -19.79
CA ALA A 337 -0.43 -27.08 -19.96
C ALA A 337 -0.89 -26.39 -21.25
N LEU A 338 -1.01 -27.11 -22.38
CA LEU A 338 -1.54 -26.57 -23.64
C LEU A 338 -2.97 -26.03 -23.48
N THR A 339 -3.80 -26.68 -22.68
CA THR A 339 -5.16 -26.19 -22.37
C THR A 339 -5.12 -24.85 -21.64
N GLN A 340 -4.23 -24.70 -20.67
CA GLN A 340 -4.06 -23.45 -19.92
C GLN A 340 -3.44 -22.35 -20.80
N TRP A 341 -2.45 -22.69 -21.63
CA TRP A 341 -1.84 -21.74 -22.58
C TRP A 341 -2.85 -21.22 -23.60
N ARG A 342 -3.73 -22.07 -24.13
CA ARG A 342 -4.83 -21.66 -25.02
C ARG A 342 -5.77 -20.66 -24.36
N ALA A 343 -6.12 -20.89 -23.09
CA ALA A 343 -6.99 -19.99 -22.34
C ALA A 343 -6.32 -18.63 -22.12
N ALA A 344 -5.06 -18.62 -21.68
CA ALA A 344 -4.27 -17.38 -21.53
C ALA A 344 -4.13 -16.61 -22.85
N ALA A 345 -3.83 -17.29 -23.95
CA ALA A 345 -3.71 -16.68 -25.28
C ALA A 345 -5.04 -16.15 -25.83
N LYS A 346 -6.19 -16.68 -25.38
CA LYS A 346 -7.51 -16.16 -25.73
C LYS A 346 -7.77 -14.82 -25.03
N LEU A 347 -7.39 -14.71 -23.76
CA LEU A 347 -7.55 -13.51 -22.95
C LEU A 347 -6.63 -12.38 -23.42
N ARG A 348 -5.35 -12.69 -23.68
CA ARG A 348 -4.37 -11.72 -24.17
C ARG A 348 -3.74 -12.19 -25.50
N PRO A 349 -4.41 -11.93 -26.64
CA PRO A 349 -3.99 -12.45 -27.95
C PRO A 349 -2.73 -11.80 -28.52
N GLN A 350 -2.22 -10.72 -27.90
CA GLN A 350 -1.01 -10.01 -28.33
C GLN A 350 0.18 -10.25 -27.38
N ASP A 351 0.01 -11.05 -26.33
CA ASP A 351 1.08 -11.33 -25.36
C ASP A 351 2.12 -12.29 -25.96
N GLN A 352 3.31 -11.76 -26.24
CA GLN A 352 4.38 -12.53 -26.88
C GLN A 352 4.92 -13.65 -25.99
N ALA A 353 4.97 -13.44 -24.68
CA ALA A 353 5.51 -14.43 -23.75
C ALA A 353 4.61 -15.66 -23.69
N VAL A 354 3.29 -15.44 -23.59
CA VAL A 354 2.28 -16.51 -23.62
C VAL A 354 2.29 -17.25 -24.96
N LEU A 355 2.29 -16.53 -26.08
CA LEU A 355 2.33 -17.16 -27.40
C LEU A 355 3.64 -17.95 -27.62
N SER A 356 4.78 -17.43 -27.16
CA SER A 356 6.07 -18.13 -27.21
C SER A 356 6.05 -19.42 -26.38
N ALA A 357 5.56 -19.35 -25.15
CA ALA A 357 5.46 -20.50 -24.27
C ALA A 357 4.49 -21.56 -24.82
N TRP A 358 3.33 -21.13 -25.33
CA TRP A 358 2.37 -22.02 -26.00
C TRP A 358 2.99 -22.71 -27.22
N PHE A 359 3.61 -21.94 -28.11
CA PHE A 359 4.24 -22.46 -29.33
C PHE A 359 5.37 -23.44 -29.02
N LYS A 360 6.25 -23.11 -28.06
CA LYS A 360 7.34 -24.00 -27.62
C LYS A 360 6.80 -25.32 -27.05
N THR A 361 5.79 -25.24 -26.18
CA THR A 361 5.13 -26.41 -25.60
C THR A 361 4.47 -27.27 -26.68
N ALA A 362 3.77 -26.64 -27.62
CA ALA A 362 3.10 -27.33 -28.72
C ALA A 362 4.08 -27.93 -29.73
N SER A 363 5.30 -27.38 -29.84
CA SER A 363 6.34 -27.88 -30.75
C SER A 363 6.90 -29.27 -30.39
N LEU A 364 6.47 -29.85 -29.27
CA LEU A 364 6.69 -31.24 -28.90
C LEU A 364 5.85 -32.20 -29.78
N TRP A 365 4.73 -31.73 -30.33
CA TRP A 365 3.87 -32.47 -31.27
C TRP A 365 3.65 -31.64 -32.55
N PRO A 366 4.59 -31.65 -33.51
CA PRO A 366 4.52 -30.82 -34.71
C PRO A 366 3.31 -31.06 -35.62
N ASP A 367 2.72 -32.26 -35.59
CA ASP A 367 1.50 -32.58 -36.34
C ASP A 367 0.21 -32.15 -35.63
N GLY A 368 0.31 -31.68 -34.39
CA GLY A 368 -0.82 -31.29 -33.55
C GLY A 368 -1.42 -29.94 -33.93
N GLU A 369 -2.75 -29.83 -33.80
CA GLU A 369 -3.50 -28.59 -34.06
C GLU A 369 -2.99 -27.38 -33.26
N ASP A 370 -2.58 -27.62 -32.01
CA ASP A 370 -2.05 -26.58 -31.12
C ASP A 370 -0.77 -25.93 -31.68
N PHE A 371 0.10 -26.70 -32.34
CA PHE A 371 1.33 -26.16 -32.93
C PHE A 371 1.04 -25.22 -34.10
N HIS A 372 0.18 -25.65 -35.02
CA HIS A 372 -0.25 -24.83 -36.15
C HIS A 372 -1.03 -23.59 -35.70
N ARG A 373 -1.86 -23.72 -34.66
CA ARG A 373 -2.68 -22.61 -34.13
C ARG A 373 -1.83 -21.57 -33.41
N ALA A 374 -0.89 -21.98 -32.56
CA ALA A 374 0.04 -21.09 -31.88
C ALA A 374 0.91 -20.33 -32.89
N ALA A 375 1.45 -21.03 -33.90
CA ALA A 375 2.22 -20.42 -34.98
C ALA A 375 1.44 -19.32 -35.70
N ARG A 376 0.20 -19.62 -36.10
CA ARG A 376 -0.69 -18.66 -36.79
C ARG A 376 -0.99 -17.43 -35.94
N ARG A 377 -1.13 -17.59 -34.62
CA ARG A 377 -1.32 -16.45 -33.70
C ARG A 377 -0.08 -15.57 -33.65
N ILE A 378 1.12 -16.17 -33.57
CA ILE A 378 2.38 -15.43 -33.63
C ILE A 378 2.50 -14.66 -34.95
N PHE A 379 2.20 -15.27 -36.09
CA PHE A 379 2.28 -14.63 -37.42
C PHE A 379 1.34 -13.43 -37.58
N ARG A 380 0.27 -13.37 -36.78
CA ARG A 380 -0.74 -12.32 -36.79
C ARG A 380 -0.58 -11.27 -35.68
N LEU A 381 0.48 -11.33 -34.88
CA LEU A 381 0.82 -10.28 -33.92
C LEU A 381 0.90 -8.91 -34.61
N HIS A 382 0.55 -7.83 -33.92
CA HIS A 382 0.79 -6.48 -34.43
C HIS A 382 2.27 -6.13 -34.20
N ALA A 383 3.03 -5.96 -35.28
CA ALA A 383 4.45 -5.65 -35.20
C ALA A 383 4.66 -4.17 -35.57
N HIS A 384 4.99 -3.35 -34.57
CA HIS A 384 5.34 -1.94 -34.75
C HIS A 384 6.84 -1.68 -34.52
N ASP A 385 7.53 -2.65 -33.93
CA ASP A 385 8.92 -2.62 -33.55
C ASP A 385 9.70 -3.79 -34.17
N GLU A 386 11.02 -3.63 -34.22
CA GLU A 386 11.93 -4.63 -34.81
C GLU A 386 11.96 -5.94 -34.00
N GLN A 387 11.82 -5.88 -32.68
CA GLN A 387 11.88 -7.06 -31.81
C GLN A 387 10.71 -8.02 -32.09
N THR A 388 9.50 -7.49 -32.28
CA THR A 388 8.33 -8.28 -32.67
C THR A 388 8.52 -8.92 -34.05
N LEU A 389 9.09 -8.18 -35.01
CA LEU A 389 9.36 -8.72 -36.35
C LEU A 389 10.36 -9.89 -36.30
N GLN A 390 11.44 -9.74 -35.52
CA GLN A 390 12.43 -10.80 -35.31
C GLN A 390 11.81 -12.03 -34.62
N PHE A 391 10.95 -11.83 -33.62
CA PHE A 391 10.22 -12.91 -32.97
C PHE A 391 9.33 -13.69 -33.94
N GLN A 392 8.62 -12.99 -34.84
CA GLN A 392 7.81 -13.63 -35.87
C GLN A 392 8.66 -14.43 -36.86
N HIS A 393 9.82 -13.90 -37.27
CA HIS A 393 10.74 -14.57 -38.18
C HIS A 393 11.35 -15.84 -37.57
N ALA A 394 11.85 -15.76 -36.34
CA ALA A 394 12.40 -16.92 -35.62
C ALA A 394 11.34 -18.02 -35.42
N SER A 395 10.10 -17.62 -35.07
CA SER A 395 8.97 -18.54 -34.93
C SER A 395 8.58 -19.18 -36.26
N TYR A 396 8.62 -18.42 -37.36
CA TYR A 396 8.36 -18.93 -38.71
C TYR A 396 9.37 -20.00 -39.11
N ARG A 397 10.68 -19.76 -38.92
CA ARG A 397 11.71 -20.74 -39.26
C ARG A 397 11.54 -22.04 -38.47
N THR A 398 11.33 -21.91 -37.15
CA THR A 398 11.07 -23.06 -36.28
C THR A 398 9.85 -23.85 -36.72
N TYR A 399 8.75 -23.15 -37.05
CA TYR A 399 7.52 -23.76 -37.53
C TYR A 399 7.75 -24.49 -38.86
N PHE A 400 8.41 -23.84 -39.82
CA PHE A 400 8.63 -24.41 -41.14
C PHE A 400 9.62 -25.57 -41.12
N GLU A 401 10.58 -25.60 -40.20
CA GLU A 401 11.48 -26.75 -40.04
C GLU A 401 10.77 -27.95 -39.40
N LYS A 402 10.00 -27.73 -38.33
CA LYS A 402 9.34 -28.80 -37.59
C LYS A 402 8.07 -29.34 -38.27
N ALA A 403 7.33 -28.51 -38.99
CA ALA A 403 6.05 -28.91 -39.58
C ALA A 403 6.19 -29.62 -40.93
N LYS A 404 7.40 -29.98 -41.41
CA LYS A 404 7.56 -30.69 -42.70
C LYS A 404 7.11 -32.15 -42.59
N PRO A 405 6.36 -32.68 -43.58
CA PRO A 405 5.84 -32.02 -44.79
C PRO A 405 4.50 -31.27 -44.59
N GLY A 406 3.84 -31.41 -43.44
CA GLY A 406 2.50 -30.87 -43.12
C GLY A 406 2.40 -29.38 -42.76
N ALA A 407 3.22 -28.49 -43.32
CA ALA A 407 3.18 -27.06 -42.97
C ALA A 407 1.89 -26.38 -43.49
N ARG A 408 1.05 -25.85 -42.59
CA ARG A 408 -0.28 -25.29 -42.90
C ARG A 408 -0.30 -23.76 -42.88
N LEU A 409 0.37 -23.11 -43.84
CA LEU A 409 0.32 -21.66 -44.02
C LEU A 409 -0.86 -21.27 -44.92
N GLN A 410 -1.63 -20.27 -44.51
CA GLN A 410 -2.72 -19.73 -45.35
C GLN A 410 -2.16 -18.64 -46.28
N PRO A 411 -2.75 -18.43 -47.47
CA PRO A 411 -2.32 -17.39 -48.41
C PRO A 411 -2.19 -15.99 -47.77
N ASP A 412 -3.17 -15.56 -46.98
CA ASP A 412 -3.12 -14.26 -46.27
C ASP A 412 -1.93 -14.15 -45.31
N ASP A 413 -1.60 -15.26 -44.63
CA ASP A 413 -0.47 -15.32 -43.70
C ASP A 413 0.86 -15.27 -44.47
N MET A 414 0.94 -15.89 -45.66
CA MET A 414 2.11 -15.81 -46.55
C MET A 414 2.33 -14.37 -47.04
N ALA A 415 1.28 -13.70 -47.54
CA ALA A 415 1.36 -12.31 -48.01
C ALA A 415 1.79 -11.36 -46.89
N ARG A 416 1.20 -11.52 -45.69
CA ARG A 416 1.54 -10.71 -44.51
C ARG A 416 2.99 -10.92 -44.06
N LEU A 417 3.42 -12.17 -43.90
CA LEU A 417 4.77 -12.50 -43.44
C LEU A 417 5.82 -12.10 -44.48
N SER A 418 5.58 -12.30 -45.77
CA SER A 418 6.49 -11.89 -46.84
C SER A 418 6.83 -10.39 -46.75
N ARG A 419 5.80 -9.53 -46.66
CA ARG A 419 6.00 -8.07 -46.49
C ARG A 419 6.71 -7.69 -45.20
N ARG A 420 6.40 -8.38 -44.10
CA ARG A 420 7.04 -8.12 -42.80
C ARG A 420 8.50 -8.53 -42.78
N PHE A 421 8.83 -9.67 -43.38
CA PHE A 421 10.20 -10.15 -43.50
C PHE A 421 11.01 -9.29 -44.47
N ALA A 422 10.38 -8.75 -45.54
CA ALA A 422 11.02 -7.74 -46.37
C ALA A 422 11.38 -6.47 -45.58
N ARG A 423 10.47 -5.98 -44.72
CA ARG A 423 10.76 -4.84 -43.81
C ARG A 423 11.83 -5.15 -42.78
N ALA A 424 11.85 -6.38 -42.26
CA ALA A 424 12.86 -6.87 -41.33
C ALA A 424 14.18 -7.29 -42.01
N GLN A 425 14.34 -7.01 -43.31
CA GLN A 425 15.52 -7.35 -44.11
C GLN A 425 15.84 -8.86 -44.18
N GLN A 426 14.85 -9.73 -43.96
CA GLN A 426 14.94 -11.18 -44.06
C GLN A 426 14.56 -11.65 -45.49
N TRP A 427 15.35 -11.22 -46.46
CA TRP A 427 15.04 -11.30 -47.90
C TRP A 427 14.72 -12.70 -48.40
N GLY A 428 15.58 -13.67 -48.07
CA GLY A 428 15.45 -15.03 -48.59
C GLY A 428 14.15 -15.72 -48.14
N ASP A 429 13.70 -15.47 -46.91
CA ASP A 429 12.44 -16.04 -46.43
C ASP A 429 11.22 -15.23 -46.90
N ALA A 430 11.37 -13.91 -47.11
CA ALA A 430 10.34 -13.08 -47.71
C ALA A 430 10.02 -13.50 -49.16
N GLU A 431 11.06 -13.78 -49.96
CA GLU A 431 10.94 -14.24 -51.34
C GLU A 431 10.38 -15.67 -51.41
N LYS A 432 10.83 -16.59 -50.55
CA LYS A 432 10.25 -17.95 -50.44
C LYS A 432 8.75 -17.91 -50.17
N LEU A 433 8.31 -17.05 -49.26
CA LEU A 433 6.89 -16.90 -48.93
C LEU A 433 6.10 -16.31 -50.09
N PHE A 434 6.67 -15.33 -50.80
CA PHE A 434 6.05 -14.77 -52.00
C PHE A 434 5.92 -15.83 -53.11
N ASN A 435 6.97 -16.60 -53.38
CA ASN A 435 6.95 -17.65 -54.39
C ASN A 435 5.96 -18.77 -54.03
N ALA A 436 5.88 -19.15 -52.75
CA ALA A 436 4.88 -20.08 -52.26
C ALA A 436 3.45 -19.53 -52.49
N LEU A 437 3.21 -18.27 -52.11
CA LEU A 437 1.93 -17.59 -52.32
C LEU A 437 1.54 -17.56 -53.80
N HIS A 438 2.45 -17.16 -54.68
CA HIS A 438 2.23 -17.11 -56.12
C HIS A 438 1.86 -18.49 -56.69
N LYS A 439 2.56 -19.54 -56.24
CA LYS A 439 2.31 -20.92 -56.67
C LYS A 439 0.95 -21.45 -56.17
N THR A 440 0.59 -21.19 -54.91
CA THR A 440 -0.61 -21.77 -54.29
C THR A 440 -1.87 -20.93 -54.47
N ALA A 441 -1.74 -19.62 -54.65
CA ALA A 441 -2.85 -18.66 -54.76
C ALA A 441 -2.52 -17.53 -55.76
N PRO A 442 -2.37 -17.85 -57.07
CA PRO A 442 -1.98 -16.87 -58.09
C PRO A 442 -2.98 -15.72 -58.28
N LYS A 443 -4.24 -15.89 -57.84
CA LYS A 443 -5.30 -14.88 -57.90
C LYS A 443 -5.46 -14.09 -56.58
N HIS A 444 -4.52 -14.21 -55.64
CA HIS A 444 -4.62 -13.52 -54.36
C HIS A 444 -4.62 -11.99 -54.56
N PRO A 445 -5.57 -11.23 -53.95
CA PRO A 445 -5.74 -9.81 -54.24
C PRO A 445 -4.51 -8.97 -53.91
N GLU A 446 -3.76 -9.35 -52.86
CA GLU A 446 -2.57 -8.61 -52.43
C GLU A 446 -1.26 -9.13 -53.05
N LEU A 447 -1.31 -10.01 -54.06
CA LEU A 447 -0.10 -10.61 -54.63
C LEU A 447 0.84 -9.56 -55.25
N GLY A 448 0.28 -8.67 -56.06
CA GLY A 448 1.02 -7.58 -56.71
C GLY A 448 1.60 -6.58 -55.69
N ASP A 449 0.81 -6.18 -54.70
CA ASP A 449 1.26 -5.28 -53.62
C ASP A 449 2.37 -5.89 -52.76
N THR A 450 2.29 -7.19 -52.51
CA THR A 450 3.32 -7.93 -51.76
C THR A 450 4.65 -7.92 -52.52
N LEU A 451 4.62 -8.20 -53.83
CA LEU A 451 5.81 -8.12 -54.67
C LEU A 451 6.35 -6.68 -54.76
N GLY A 452 5.47 -5.69 -54.91
CA GLY A 452 5.84 -4.28 -54.92
C GLY A 452 6.58 -3.86 -53.65
N MET A 453 6.09 -4.26 -52.47
CA MET A 453 6.76 -3.99 -51.20
C MET A 453 8.11 -4.69 -51.07
N LEU A 454 8.25 -5.93 -51.55
CA LEU A 454 9.52 -6.65 -51.56
C LEU A 454 10.55 -5.93 -52.43
N VAL A 455 10.16 -5.52 -53.65
CA VAL A 455 11.00 -4.74 -54.58
C VAL A 455 11.40 -3.40 -53.97
N SER A 456 10.45 -2.64 -53.42
CA SER A 456 10.75 -1.36 -52.75
C SER A 456 11.72 -1.54 -51.59
N ALA A 457 11.54 -2.56 -50.76
CA ALA A 457 12.43 -2.82 -49.63
C ALA A 457 13.86 -3.18 -50.09
N LEU A 458 14.01 -3.96 -51.17
CA LEU A 458 15.32 -4.26 -51.78
C LEU A 458 15.98 -3.01 -52.36
N CYS A 459 15.24 -2.16 -53.07
CA CYS A 459 15.76 -0.89 -53.60
C CYS A 459 16.26 0.03 -52.48
N HIS A 460 15.47 0.19 -51.40
CA HIS A 460 15.88 0.99 -50.25
C HIS A 460 17.11 0.43 -49.53
N ALA A 461 17.30 -0.89 -49.52
CA ALA A 461 18.49 -1.54 -48.96
C ALA A 461 19.70 -1.56 -49.92
N GLY A 462 19.63 -0.89 -51.08
CA GLY A 462 20.71 -0.86 -52.07
C GLY A 462 20.90 -2.14 -52.88
N ARG A 463 20.01 -3.14 -52.75
CA ARG A 463 20.08 -4.43 -53.44
C ARG A 463 19.45 -4.38 -54.83
N ARG A 464 19.98 -3.50 -55.69
CA ARG A 464 19.39 -3.19 -57.00
C ARG A 464 19.30 -4.38 -57.95
N GLU A 465 20.32 -5.24 -58.00
CA GLU A 465 20.30 -6.43 -58.87
C GLU A 465 19.16 -7.39 -58.54
N GLN A 466 18.94 -7.66 -57.25
CA GLN A 466 17.85 -8.52 -56.78
C GLN A 466 16.48 -7.89 -57.03
N ALA A 467 16.38 -6.57 -56.84
CA ALA A 467 15.16 -5.84 -57.15
C ALA A 467 14.84 -5.88 -58.66
N ALA A 468 15.86 -5.71 -59.52
CA ALA A 468 15.72 -5.74 -60.96
C ALA A 468 15.28 -7.12 -61.49
N ALA A 469 15.77 -8.20 -60.88
CA ALA A 469 15.37 -9.57 -61.23
C ALA A 469 13.86 -9.82 -61.04
N LEU A 470 13.23 -9.18 -60.05
CA LEU A 470 11.79 -9.26 -59.78
C LEU A 470 10.95 -8.29 -60.63
N GLY A 471 11.59 -7.35 -61.35
CA GLY A 471 10.94 -6.30 -62.13
C GLY A 471 9.97 -6.79 -63.21
N PRO A 472 10.33 -7.78 -64.06
CA PRO A 472 9.41 -8.32 -65.07
C PRO A 472 8.14 -8.90 -64.47
N GLN A 473 8.27 -9.65 -63.36
CA GLN A 473 7.14 -10.24 -62.66
C GLN A 473 6.28 -9.17 -61.99
N LEU A 474 6.90 -8.11 -61.43
CA LEU A 474 6.17 -6.98 -60.87
C LEU A 474 5.39 -6.23 -61.95
N LYS A 475 5.95 -6.05 -63.14
CA LYS A 475 5.27 -5.41 -64.27
C LYS A 475 4.04 -6.19 -64.72
N GLN A 476 4.09 -7.52 -64.64
CA GLN A 476 2.96 -8.39 -64.95
C GLN A 476 1.87 -8.35 -63.86
N LEU A 477 2.27 -8.41 -62.58
CA LEU A 477 1.33 -8.53 -61.46
C LEU A 477 0.76 -7.19 -60.97
N ALA A 478 1.53 -6.10 -61.09
CA ALA A 478 1.14 -4.76 -60.65
C ALA A 478 1.79 -3.69 -61.55
N PRO A 479 1.33 -3.54 -62.81
CA PRO A 479 1.93 -2.62 -63.79
C PRO A 479 1.95 -1.15 -63.33
N GLY A 480 1.03 -0.75 -62.44
CA GLY A 480 0.96 0.59 -61.86
C GLY A 480 1.79 0.78 -60.57
N SER A 481 2.57 -0.22 -60.15
CA SER A 481 3.29 -0.16 -58.88
C SER A 481 4.36 0.94 -58.88
N ALA A 482 4.35 1.78 -57.84
CA ALA A 482 5.37 2.81 -57.65
C ALA A 482 6.79 2.21 -57.53
N ALA A 483 6.92 0.95 -57.11
CA ALA A 483 8.19 0.25 -56.99
C ALA A 483 8.91 0.08 -58.34
N LEU A 484 8.18 0.04 -59.47
CA LEU A 484 8.78 -0.03 -60.81
C LEU A 484 9.60 1.22 -61.15
N ARG A 485 9.24 2.39 -60.59
CA ARG A 485 10.02 3.63 -60.77
C ARG A 485 11.35 3.61 -60.03
N GLY A 486 11.45 2.84 -58.95
CA GLY A 486 12.69 2.68 -58.18
C GLY A 486 13.66 1.66 -58.78
N LEU A 487 13.29 1.02 -59.89
CA LEU A 487 14.14 0.10 -60.67
C LEU A 487 14.84 0.78 -61.85
N ALA A 488 14.35 1.95 -62.27
CA ALA A 488 15.01 2.84 -63.21
C ALA A 488 16.08 3.66 -62.47
#